data_AF-A0A9D1FVS7-F1
#
_entry.id   AF-A0A9D1FVS7-F1
#
_cell.length_a   1.000
_cell.length_b   1.000
_cell.length_c   1.000
_cell.angle_alpha   90.00
_cell.angle_beta   90.00
_cell.angle_gamma   90.00
#
_symmetry.space_group_name_H-M   'P 1'
#
loop_
_entity.id
_entity.type
_entity.pdbx_description
1 polymer ?
#
loop_
_entity_poly.entity_id
_entity_poly.type
_entity_poly.pdbx_seq_one_letter_code
_entity_poly.pdbx_strand_id
1 'polypeptide(L)'
;MFLKLKKWFLSKILRRHYYRTGKCNACGKCCTQIYVKHFKHVIQEEKEFKKLQLVHRFYAGLKIIGKDDIGLIFECTNLDPETHKCKIHKNRPGICRRYPQEELFSMGGALSDDCGYKMEPIISFSEVLEKEKKKSHRIFRGF
;
A
#
# COMPACT_ATOMS: atom_id res chain seq x y z
N MET A 1 -6.30 16.90 11.05
CA MET A 1 -7.68 16.36 11.03
C MET A 1 -8.36 16.42 9.65
N PHE A 2 -8.36 17.58 8.98
CA PHE A 2 -9.00 17.79 7.65
C PHE A 2 -8.55 16.82 6.53
N LEU A 3 -7.26 16.46 6.46
CA LEU A 3 -6.75 15.56 5.41
C LEU A 3 -7.27 14.13 5.53
N LYS A 4 -7.49 13.63 6.77
CA LYS A 4 -8.04 12.29 7.02
C LYS A 4 -9.52 12.25 6.63
N LEU A 5 -10.32 13.25 7.00
CA LEU A 5 -11.72 13.38 6.59
C LEU A 5 -11.89 13.50 5.08
N LYS A 6 -11.07 14.32 4.42
CA LYS A 6 -11.11 14.49 2.96
C LYS A 6 -10.78 13.17 2.25
N LYS A 7 -9.74 12.44 2.69
CA LYS A 7 -9.41 11.12 2.13
C LYS A 7 -10.54 10.12 2.34
N TRP A 8 -11.16 10.10 3.52
CA TRP A 8 -12.28 9.22 3.81
C TRP A 8 -13.48 9.51 2.90
N PHE A 9 -13.85 10.79 2.74
CA PHE A 9 -14.94 11.21 1.85
C PHE A 9 -14.64 10.86 0.37
N LEU A 10 -13.43 11.16 -0.11
CA LEU A 10 -13.03 10.86 -1.48
C LEU A 10 -13.00 9.35 -1.78
N SER A 11 -12.60 8.52 -0.81
CA SER A 11 -12.55 7.06 -0.96
C SER A 11 -13.93 6.43 -0.89
N LYS A 12 -14.71 6.73 0.16
CA LYS A 12 -15.92 5.97 0.50
C LYS A 12 -17.18 6.49 -0.20
N ILE A 13 -17.24 7.79 -0.49
CA ILE A 13 -18.41 8.42 -1.13
C ILE A 13 -18.18 8.58 -2.63
N LEU A 14 -16.99 9.06 -3.02
CA LEU A 14 -16.67 9.30 -4.44
C LEU A 14 -15.99 8.11 -5.15
N ARG A 15 -15.69 7.01 -4.42
CA ARG A 15 -15.02 5.80 -4.95
C ARG A 15 -13.79 6.11 -5.81
N ARG A 16 -13.03 7.15 -5.43
CA ARG A 16 -11.89 7.58 -6.23
C ARG A 16 -10.79 6.53 -6.19
N HIS A 17 -10.25 6.24 -7.36
CA HIS A 17 -9.03 5.46 -7.49
C HIS A 17 -7.85 6.22 -6.88
N TYR A 18 -6.93 5.48 -6.29
CA TYR A 18 -5.70 6.02 -5.72
C TYR A 18 -4.50 5.62 -6.57
N TYR A 19 -3.58 6.56 -6.75
CA TYR A 19 -2.30 6.28 -7.40
C TYR A 19 -1.14 6.44 -6.43
N ARG A 20 -0.10 5.63 -6.67
CA ARG A 20 1.10 5.58 -5.86
C ARG A 20 2.04 6.74 -6.20
N THR A 21 2.40 7.53 -5.19
CA THR A 21 3.43 8.57 -5.26
C THR A 21 4.57 8.28 -4.28
N GLY A 22 5.69 8.98 -4.45
CA GLY A 22 6.88 8.80 -3.61
C GLY A 22 7.76 7.62 -4.01
N LYS A 23 8.70 7.26 -3.13
CA LYS A 23 9.69 6.19 -3.36
C LYS A 23 9.99 5.45 -2.08
N CYS A 24 10.37 4.18 -2.20
CA CYS A 24 10.84 3.40 -1.06
C CYS A 24 12.05 4.10 -0.41
N ASN A 25 11.95 4.37 0.90
CA ASN A 25 13.05 4.86 1.74
C ASN A 25 13.67 3.75 2.60
N ALA A 26 13.35 2.49 2.31
CA ALA A 26 13.83 1.30 3.01
C ALA A 26 13.52 1.27 4.52
N CYS A 27 12.34 1.74 4.94
CA CYS A 27 11.92 1.70 6.34
C CYS A 27 11.57 0.30 6.89
N GLY A 28 11.48 -0.73 6.03
CA GLY A 28 11.22 -2.12 6.46
C GLY A 28 9.79 -2.46 6.85
N LYS A 29 8.90 -1.48 7.05
CA LYS A 29 7.51 -1.72 7.52
C LYS A 29 6.66 -2.60 6.59
N CYS A 30 6.93 -2.59 5.29
CA CYS A 30 6.23 -3.49 4.36
C CYS A 30 6.68 -4.96 4.47
N CYS A 31 7.77 -5.22 5.19
CA CYS A 31 8.28 -6.57 5.45
C CYS A 31 7.75 -7.15 6.76
N THR A 32 7.05 -6.35 7.58
CA THR A 32 6.44 -6.76 8.85
C THR A 32 4.92 -6.93 8.68
N GLN A 33 4.30 -7.85 9.42
CA GLN A 33 2.84 -8.03 9.49
C GLN A 33 2.15 -8.03 8.11
N ILE A 34 2.57 -8.95 7.25
CA ILE A 34 2.09 -9.08 5.89
C ILE A 34 0.86 -10.00 5.88
N TYR A 35 -0.23 -9.57 5.25
CA TYR A 35 -1.30 -10.45 4.80
C TYR A 35 -1.10 -10.80 3.34
N VAL A 36 -1.20 -12.08 3.02
CA VAL A 36 -1.06 -12.56 1.64
C VAL A 36 -2.43 -12.88 1.08
N LYS A 37 -2.87 -12.08 0.10
CA LYS A 37 -4.04 -12.37 -0.71
C LYS A 37 -3.66 -13.28 -1.87
N HIS A 38 -4.23 -14.48 -1.91
CA HIS A 38 -4.08 -15.42 -3.01
C HIS A 38 -5.43 -15.57 -3.71
N PHE A 39 -5.49 -15.24 -5.01
CA PHE A 39 -6.74 -15.10 -5.77
C PHE A 39 -7.77 -14.17 -5.09
N LYS A 40 -8.84 -14.74 -4.53
CA LYS A 40 -9.99 -14.00 -3.99
C LYS A 40 -9.99 -13.89 -2.46
N HIS A 41 -9.09 -14.59 -1.75
CA HIS A 41 -9.06 -14.63 -0.29
C HIS A 41 -7.66 -14.39 0.29
N VAL A 42 -7.62 -14.02 1.57
CA VAL A 42 -6.39 -14.02 2.36
C VAL A 42 -6.12 -15.44 2.84
N ILE A 43 -4.87 -15.89 2.76
CA ILE A 43 -4.49 -17.25 3.18
C ILE A 43 -4.85 -17.46 4.65
N GLN A 44 -5.64 -18.50 4.92
CA GLN A 44 -6.12 -18.83 6.28
C GLN A 44 -5.34 -19.98 6.92
N GLU A 45 -4.86 -20.92 6.11
CA GLU A 45 -4.38 -22.21 6.58
C GLU A 45 -2.90 -22.43 6.25
N GLU A 46 -2.12 -22.92 7.21
CA GLU A 46 -0.68 -23.15 7.00
C GLU A 46 -0.42 -24.19 5.90
N LYS A 47 -1.33 -25.17 5.75
CA LYS A 47 -1.26 -26.17 4.69
C LYS A 47 -1.36 -25.54 3.29
N GLU A 48 -2.21 -24.53 3.13
CA GLU A 48 -2.31 -23.77 1.88
C GLU A 48 -1.01 -23.01 1.61
N PHE A 49 -0.50 -22.32 2.63
CA PHE A 49 0.76 -21.59 2.53
C PHE A 49 1.94 -22.51 2.16
N LYS A 50 2.08 -23.67 2.80
CA LYS A 50 3.13 -24.66 2.48
C LYS A 50 3.09 -25.09 1.02
N LYS A 51 1.89 -25.30 0.45
CA LYS A 51 1.75 -25.60 -0.99
C LYS A 51 2.26 -24.44 -1.86
N LEU A 52 1.94 -23.20 -1.49
CA LEU A 52 2.39 -22.02 -2.23
C LEU A 52 3.91 -21.83 -2.19
N GLN A 53 4.56 -22.16 -1.06
CA GLN A 53 6.02 -22.13 -0.94
C GLN A 53 6.72 -23.06 -1.93
N LEU A 54 6.10 -24.20 -2.28
CA LEU A 54 6.65 -25.14 -3.26
C LEU A 54 6.58 -24.60 -4.71
N VAL A 55 5.59 -23.76 -5.01
CA VAL A 55 5.31 -23.29 -6.38
C VAL A 55 6.00 -21.96 -6.67
N HIS A 56 6.11 -21.07 -5.68
CA HIS A 56 6.56 -19.70 -5.90
C HIS A 56 7.64 -19.26 -4.91
N ARG A 57 8.82 -18.94 -5.45
CA ARG A 57 10.00 -18.46 -4.70
C ARG A 57 9.72 -17.27 -3.77
N PHE A 58 8.73 -16.43 -4.10
CA PHE A 58 8.35 -15.31 -3.22
C PHE A 58 7.90 -15.81 -1.83
N TYR A 59 7.06 -16.83 -1.76
CA TYR A 59 6.50 -17.32 -0.50
C TYR A 59 7.54 -18.04 0.36
N ALA A 60 8.62 -18.57 -0.23
CA ALA A 60 9.76 -19.09 0.52
C ALA A 60 10.45 -18.01 1.37
N GLY A 61 10.30 -16.73 1.01
CA GLY A 61 10.82 -15.59 1.77
C GLY A 61 9.90 -15.10 2.89
N LEU A 62 8.83 -15.84 3.22
CA LEU A 62 7.86 -15.48 4.26
C LEU A 62 7.83 -16.54 5.35
N LYS A 63 7.71 -16.11 6.61
CA LYS A 63 7.44 -16.97 7.77
C LYS A 63 6.13 -16.54 8.42
N ILE A 64 5.37 -17.50 8.94
CA ILE A 64 4.15 -17.23 9.71
C ILE A 64 4.57 -16.70 11.09
N ILE A 65 3.95 -15.61 11.54
CA ILE A 65 4.17 -15.02 12.86
C ILE A 65 2.90 -14.98 13.71
N GLY A 66 1.74 -15.27 13.13
CA GLY A 66 0.46 -15.29 13.83
C GLY A 66 -0.72 -15.57 12.90
N LYS A 67 -1.92 -15.55 13.47
CA LYS A 67 -3.19 -15.68 12.77
C LYS A 67 -4.22 -14.82 13.49
N ASP A 68 -5.08 -14.15 12.74
CA ASP A 68 -6.24 -13.44 13.25
C ASP A 68 -7.48 -13.74 12.40
N ASP A 69 -8.56 -12.98 12.62
CA ASP A 69 -9.83 -13.12 11.89
C ASP A 69 -9.70 -12.80 10.39
N ILE A 70 -8.66 -12.07 9.97
CA ILE A 70 -8.38 -11.75 8.57
C ILE A 70 -7.62 -12.91 7.92
N GLY A 71 -6.69 -13.54 8.64
CA GLY A 71 -5.99 -14.74 8.21
C GLY A 71 -4.59 -14.88 8.79
N LEU A 72 -3.72 -15.60 8.09
CA LEU A 72 -2.32 -15.75 8.50
C LEU A 72 -1.56 -14.43 8.35
N ILE A 73 -0.77 -14.13 9.38
CA ILE A 73 0.11 -12.97 9.45
C ILE A 73 1.54 -13.45 9.20
N PHE A 74 2.22 -12.81 8.25
CA PHE A 74 3.56 -13.18 7.84
C PHE A 74 4.59 -12.10 8.14
N GLU A 75 5.85 -12.51 8.26
CA GLU A 75 7.02 -11.62 8.23
C GLU A 75 7.97 -12.07 7.11
N CYS A 76 8.61 -11.11 6.45
CA CYS A 76 9.60 -11.41 5.43
C CYS A 76 10.94 -11.80 6.06
N THR A 77 11.47 -12.96 5.72
CA THR A 77 12.77 -13.46 6.20
C THR A 77 13.97 -12.66 5.66
N ASN A 78 13.73 -11.81 4.65
CA ASN A 78 14.71 -10.87 4.12
C ASN A 78 14.76 -9.54 4.87
N LEU A 79 13.93 -9.33 5.89
CA LEU A 79 14.09 -8.21 6.81
C LEU A 79 15.31 -8.45 7.69
N ASP A 80 16.19 -7.46 7.75
CA ASP A 80 17.32 -7.46 8.67
C ASP A 80 16.82 -7.07 10.07
N PRO A 81 17.04 -7.89 11.11
CA PRO A 81 16.48 -7.64 12.43
C PRO A 81 17.13 -6.48 13.17
N GLU A 82 18.37 -6.10 12.82
CA GLU A 82 19.11 -5.04 13.51
C GLU A 82 18.89 -3.68 12.83
N THR A 83 19.03 -3.64 11.51
CA THR A 83 18.92 -2.40 10.73
C THR A 83 17.49 -2.10 10.27
N HIS A 84 16.59 -3.08 10.38
CA HIS A 84 15.23 -3.05 9.81
C HIS A 84 15.17 -2.78 8.30
N LYS A 85 16.27 -3.04 7.58
CA LYS A 85 16.34 -2.87 6.12
C LYS A 85 16.11 -4.19 5.40
N CYS A 86 15.63 -4.12 4.16
CA CYS A 86 15.49 -5.31 3.31
C CYS A 86 16.86 -5.72 2.76
N LYS A 87 17.34 -6.92 3.13
CA LYS A 87 18.63 -7.48 2.70
C LYS A 87 18.74 -7.63 1.17
N ILE A 88 17.62 -7.91 0.51
CA ILE A 88 17.56 -8.09 -0.95
C ILE A 88 16.95 -6.89 -1.68
N HIS A 89 16.99 -5.68 -1.11
CA HIS A 89 16.25 -4.54 -1.64
C HIS A 89 16.48 -4.30 -3.15
N LYS A 90 17.72 -4.42 -3.65
CA LYS A 90 18.05 -4.27 -5.08
C LYS A 90 17.38 -5.36 -5.95
N ASN A 91 17.34 -6.59 -5.45
CA ASN A 91 16.82 -7.77 -6.15
C ASN A 91 15.41 -8.16 -5.71
N ARG A 92 14.68 -7.23 -5.06
CA ARG A 92 13.36 -7.49 -4.49
C ARG A 92 12.37 -7.96 -5.57
N PRO A 93 11.47 -8.90 -5.25
CA PRO A 93 10.54 -9.46 -6.23
C PRO A 93 9.52 -8.43 -6.71
N GLY A 94 8.86 -8.71 -7.83
CA GLY A 94 7.92 -7.79 -8.48
C GLY A 94 6.78 -7.30 -7.58
N ILE A 95 6.29 -8.13 -6.66
CA ILE A 95 5.29 -7.74 -5.66
C ILE A 95 5.82 -6.64 -4.72
N CYS A 96 7.05 -6.77 -4.22
CA CYS A 96 7.69 -5.74 -3.40
C CYS A 96 7.97 -4.45 -4.18
N ARG A 97 8.27 -4.54 -5.49
CA ARG A 97 8.45 -3.35 -6.35
C ARG A 97 7.14 -2.60 -6.61
N ARG A 98 6.00 -3.29 -6.58
CA ARG A 98 4.66 -2.72 -6.79
C ARG A 98 4.02 -2.20 -5.51
N TYR A 99 4.57 -2.53 -4.34
CA TYR A 99 4.09 -1.98 -3.07
C TYR A 99 4.16 -0.44 -3.03
N PRO A 100 3.18 0.23 -2.39
CA PRO A 100 1.88 -0.30 -1.96
C PRO A 100 0.90 -0.41 -3.13
N GLN A 101 -0.01 -1.39 -3.06
CA GLN A 101 -1.12 -1.53 -4.00
C GLN A 101 -2.39 -0.90 -3.42
N GLU A 102 -3.35 -0.52 -4.27
CA GLU A 102 -4.59 0.15 -3.87
C GLU A 102 -5.45 -0.72 -2.93
N GLU A 103 -5.43 -2.04 -3.12
CA GLU A 103 -6.17 -3.01 -2.33
C GLU A 103 -5.83 -2.94 -0.84
N LEU A 104 -4.60 -2.54 -0.49
CA LEU A 104 -4.19 -2.33 0.90
C LEU A 104 -5.13 -1.34 1.62
N PHE A 105 -5.56 -0.29 0.92
CA PHE A 105 -6.40 0.77 1.48
C PHE A 105 -7.87 0.38 1.46
N SER A 106 -8.30 -0.39 0.45
CA SER A 106 -9.64 -0.99 0.41
C SER A 106 -9.90 -1.91 1.60
N MET A 107 -8.85 -2.57 2.11
CA MET A 107 -8.89 -3.42 3.32
C MET A 107 -8.74 -2.63 4.63
N GLY A 108 -8.71 -1.30 4.60
CA GLY A 108 -8.52 -0.46 5.79
C GLY A 108 -7.08 -0.35 6.27
N GLY A 109 -6.12 -0.89 5.52
CA GLY A 109 -4.70 -0.75 5.80
C GLY A 109 -4.22 0.69 5.60
N ALA A 110 -3.25 1.08 6.42
CA ALA A 110 -2.58 2.37 6.33
C ALA A 110 -1.07 2.17 6.14
N LEU A 111 -0.43 3.11 5.44
CA LEU A 111 1.03 3.18 5.45
C LEU A 111 1.48 3.80 6.76
N SER A 112 2.58 3.29 7.30
CA SER A 112 3.27 3.92 8.42
C SER A 112 3.74 5.33 8.04
N ASP A 113 3.79 6.23 9.02
CA ASP A 113 4.15 7.63 8.82
C ASP A 113 5.59 7.82 8.31
N ASP A 114 6.46 6.85 8.61
CA ASP A 114 7.84 6.76 8.13
C ASP A 114 7.98 6.17 6.71
N CYS A 115 6.88 5.79 6.05
CA CYS A 115 6.94 5.21 4.71
C CYS A 115 7.18 6.31 3.65
N GLY A 116 8.18 6.11 2.79
CA GLY A 116 8.45 7.04 1.69
C GLY A 116 7.42 7.00 0.55
N TYR A 117 6.49 6.04 0.55
CA TYR A 117 5.36 5.99 -0.38
C TYR A 117 4.14 6.72 0.18
N LYS A 118 3.34 7.27 -0.73
CA LYS A 118 2.02 7.82 -0.42
C LYS A 118 1.02 7.29 -1.45
N MET A 119 -0.24 7.26 -1.05
CA MET A 119 -1.36 7.07 -1.96
C MET A 119 -2.20 8.33 -1.99
N GLU A 120 -2.35 8.86 -3.20
CA GLU A 120 -3.06 10.10 -3.47
C GLU A 120 -4.29 9.80 -4.32
N PRO A 121 -5.43 10.44 -4.03
CA PRO A 121 -6.64 10.25 -4.82
C PRO A 121 -6.41 10.82 -6.22
N ILE A 122 -6.81 10.06 -7.24
CA ILE A 122 -6.83 10.55 -8.62
C ILE A 122 -7.90 11.64 -8.71
N ILE A 123 -7.49 12.81 -9.21
CA ILE A 123 -8.37 13.95 -9.49
C ILE A 123 -8.59 13.95 -11.01
N SER A 124 -9.85 14.06 -11.45
CA SER A 124 -10.14 14.11 -12.89
C SER A 124 -9.55 15.36 -13.53
N PHE A 125 -9.17 15.28 -14.80
CA PHE A 125 -8.67 16.45 -15.54
C PHE A 125 -9.67 17.61 -15.52
N SER A 126 -10.97 17.31 -15.67
CA SER A 126 -12.04 18.30 -15.63
C SER A 126 -12.07 19.06 -14.29
N GLU A 127 -11.92 18.37 -13.16
CA GLU A 127 -11.85 19.01 -11.84
C GLU A 127 -10.63 19.93 -11.71
N VAL A 128 -9.48 19.53 -12.24
CA VAL A 128 -8.28 20.37 -12.27
C VAL A 128 -8.54 21.62 -13.12
N LEU A 129 -9.10 21.45 -14.32
CA LEU A 129 -9.39 22.54 -15.24
C LEU A 129 -10.37 23.56 -14.67
N GLU A 130 -11.46 23.11 -14.05
CA GLU A 130 -12.42 24.00 -13.40
C GLU A 130 -11.80 24.80 -12.25
N LYS A 131 -10.95 24.16 -11.46
CA LYS A 131 -10.25 24.81 -10.35
C LYS A 131 -9.33 25.92 -10.88
N GLU A 132 -8.60 25.67 -11.96
CA GLU A 132 -7.73 26.68 -12.58
C GLU A 132 -8.53 27.83 -13.22
N LYS A 133 -9.63 27.54 -13.93
CA LYS A 133 -10.55 28.57 -14.46
C LYS A 133 -11.06 29.52 -13.36
N LYS A 134 -11.50 28.96 -12.21
CA LYS A 134 -11.97 29.74 -11.06
C LYS A 134 -10.87 30.59 -10.41
N LYS A 135 -9.62 30.09 -10.41
CA LYS A 135 -8.45 30.81 -9.89
C LYS A 135 -8.11 32.01 -10.76
N SER A 136 -8.07 31.81 -12.08
CA SER A 136 -7.88 32.89 -13.06
C SER A 136 -8.96 33.98 -12.89
N HIS A 137 -10.25 33.61 -12.84
CA HIS A 137 -11.35 34.56 -12.63
C HIS A 137 -11.24 35.37 -11.33
N ARG A 138 -10.64 34.83 -10.27
CA ARG A 138 -10.41 35.57 -9.01
C ARG A 138 -9.27 36.58 -9.13
N ILE A 139 -8.24 36.27 -9.91
CA ILE A 139 -7.13 37.19 -10.19
C ILE A 139 -7.64 38.38 -11.01
N PHE A 140 -8.47 38.12 -12.03
CA PHE A 140 -9.06 39.18 -12.87
C PHE A 140 -10.14 40.04 -12.19
N ARG A 141 -10.71 39.59 -11.06
CA ARG A 141 -11.67 40.37 -10.25
C ARG A 141 -11.04 41.14 -9.10
N GLY A 142 -9.72 41.04 -8.94
CA GLY A 142 -8.92 41.76 -7.94
C GLY A 142 -8.14 42.95 -8.50
N PHE A 143 -8.39 43.31 -9.76
CA PHE A 143 -7.94 44.54 -10.42
C PHE A 143 -9.16 45.41 -10.73
#